data_AF-A0A1X0G0K2-F1
#
_entry.id   AF-A0A1X0G0K2-F1
#
_cell.length_a   1.000
_cell.length_b   1.000
_cell.length_c   1.000
_cell.angle_alpha   90.00
_cell.angle_beta   90.00
_cell.angle_gamma   90.00
#
_symmetry.space_group_name_H-M   'P 1'
#
loop_
_entity.id
_entity.type
_entity.pdbx_description
1 polymer ?
#
loop_
_entity_poly.entity_id
_entity_poly.type
_entity_poly.pdbx_seq_one_letter_code
_entity_poly.pdbx_strand_id
1 'polypeptide(L)'
;MAQARLLVIFKVEMPGGLESLATFRVENRSKDLFFDVTVPYVDSPDNSAAGFERRTPELVEAGNRLHEFLPSGELLTPYRSNTEHEAWFTLVTVHTANWRDIKFAVEYTDAGGRRWRQHLGGQIEPIFTAEAIPIREADRFQPSQQIRRLTPVEARRLGGQFARDLPPLESDEEYLEVLEPIRVARWSRIQRVGNITERTPSDSTGQPQTAVTFTPAAPPFWEDHFRAKVGEAGITIGGGQSDGRSQSIYLRLPDEHPPAATVELIDAAIQYANDLFEANELAAARRALQARRGGHT
;
A
#
# COMPACT_ATOMS: atom_id res chain seq x y z
N MET A 1 6.00 -4.88 38.36
CA MET A 1 6.92 -6.00 38.11
C MET A 1 6.96 -6.24 36.60
N ALA A 2 8.13 -6.09 35.95
CA ALA A 2 8.26 -6.30 34.51
C ALA A 2 8.18 -7.81 34.22
N GLN A 3 7.10 -8.25 33.57
CA GLN A 3 6.85 -9.67 33.35
C GLN A 3 7.52 -10.08 32.03
N ALA A 4 8.71 -10.68 32.12
CA ALA A 4 9.54 -11.12 30.98
C ALA A 4 8.95 -12.30 30.18
N ARG A 5 7.66 -12.64 30.33
CA ARG A 5 7.01 -13.79 29.68
C ARG A 5 5.74 -13.35 28.98
N LEU A 6 5.90 -12.79 27.79
CA LEU A 6 4.79 -12.24 27.01
C LEU A 6 4.49 -13.03 25.73
N LEU A 7 5.47 -13.82 25.25
CA LEU A 7 5.35 -14.62 24.03
C LEU A 7 5.22 -16.12 24.32
N VAL A 8 4.27 -16.78 23.64
CA VAL A 8 4.13 -18.24 23.59
C VAL A 8 4.50 -18.70 22.19
N ILE A 9 5.50 -19.58 22.09
CA ILE A 9 5.97 -20.11 20.81
C ILE A 9 5.57 -21.57 20.73
N PHE A 10 4.80 -21.96 19.72
CA PHE A 10 4.37 -23.35 19.53
C PHE A 10 4.25 -23.71 18.06
N LYS A 11 4.44 -24.99 17.73
CA LYS A 11 4.21 -25.51 16.38
C LYS A 11 2.72 -25.50 16.07
N VAL A 12 2.36 -25.08 14.87
CA VAL A 12 1.00 -25.17 14.34
C VAL A 12 0.96 -26.27 13.28
N GLU A 13 -0.04 -27.14 13.38
CA GLU A 13 -0.36 -28.10 12.34
C GLU A 13 -1.46 -27.51 11.46
N MET A 14 -1.19 -27.38 10.16
CA MET A 14 -2.18 -26.93 9.19
C MET A 14 -2.84 -28.16 8.53
N PRO A 15 -4.16 -28.30 8.57
CA PRO A 15 -4.85 -29.38 7.85
C PRO A 15 -4.53 -29.34 6.35
N GLY A 16 -3.95 -30.41 5.82
CA GLY A 16 -3.49 -30.47 4.42
C GLY A 16 -2.19 -29.72 4.12
N GLY A 17 -1.46 -29.25 5.15
CA GLY A 17 -0.15 -28.63 5.01
C GLY A 17 0.93 -29.62 4.57
N LEU A 18 1.95 -29.12 3.87
CA LEU A 18 3.11 -29.93 3.47
C LEU A 18 3.91 -30.36 4.70
N GLU A 19 4.20 -31.65 4.85
CA GLU A 19 5.02 -32.17 5.96
C GLU A 19 6.44 -31.59 5.96
N SER A 20 6.92 -31.16 4.79
CA SER A 20 8.21 -30.50 4.62
C SER A 20 8.20 -29.03 5.06
N LEU A 21 7.07 -28.48 5.49
CA LEU A 21 6.95 -27.11 6.00
C LEU A 21 6.65 -27.12 7.49
N ALA A 22 7.61 -26.64 8.29
CA ALA A 22 7.41 -26.43 9.70
C ALA A 22 6.95 -25.00 9.96
N THR A 23 5.73 -24.84 10.45
CA THR A 23 5.18 -23.54 10.88
C THR A 23 5.09 -23.45 12.40
N PHE A 24 5.67 -22.40 12.96
CA PHE A 24 5.53 -22.03 14.37
C PHE A 24 4.75 -20.74 14.48
N ARG A 25 3.90 -20.66 15.50
CA ARG A 25 3.18 -19.46 15.88
C ARG A 25 3.85 -18.85 17.10
N VAL A 26 4.19 -17.58 16.98
CA VAL A 26 4.76 -16.74 18.06
C VAL A 26 3.64 -15.82 18.52
N GLU A 27 3.02 -16.14 19.65
CA GLU A 27 1.80 -15.51 20.15
C GLU A 27 2.08 -14.57 21.33
N ASN A 28 1.70 -13.30 21.23
CA ASN A 28 1.68 -12.32 22.31
C ASN A 28 0.36 -12.40 23.09
N ARG A 29 0.46 -12.63 24.41
CA ARG A 29 -0.69 -12.71 25.33
C ARG A 29 -0.88 -11.48 26.22
N SER A 30 -0.12 -10.40 25.97
CA SER A 30 -0.11 -9.18 26.78
C SER A 30 -1.43 -8.40 26.80
N LYS A 31 -2.32 -8.60 25.83
CA LYS A 31 -3.65 -7.94 25.68
C LYS A 31 -3.66 -6.41 25.53
N ASP A 32 -2.68 -5.70 26.05
CA ASP A 32 -2.68 -4.23 26.11
C ASP A 32 -1.45 -3.57 25.47
N LEU A 33 -0.37 -4.34 25.22
CA LEU A 33 0.91 -3.80 24.75
C LEU A 33 1.45 -4.59 23.55
N PHE A 34 1.89 -3.83 22.55
CA PHE A 34 2.50 -4.36 21.34
C PHE A 34 4.02 -4.40 21.47
N PHE A 35 4.63 -5.44 20.92
CA PHE A 35 6.07 -5.66 20.93
C PHE A 35 6.53 -5.87 19.50
N ASP A 36 7.59 -5.18 19.11
CA ASP A 36 8.32 -5.54 17.90
C ASP A 36 8.80 -6.97 18.06
N VAL A 37 8.69 -7.78 17.00
CA VAL A 37 9.11 -9.18 17.01
C VAL A 37 9.98 -9.44 15.79
N THR A 38 11.21 -9.86 16.05
CA THR A 38 12.18 -10.23 15.03
C THR A 38 12.70 -11.62 15.30
N VAL A 39 12.86 -12.43 14.25
CA VAL A 39 13.55 -13.71 14.31
C VAL A 39 14.88 -13.53 13.58
N PRO A 40 15.97 -13.24 14.30
CA PRO A 40 17.26 -12.92 13.68
C PRO A 40 17.86 -14.13 12.95
N TYR A 41 17.51 -15.34 13.37
CA TYR A 41 17.95 -16.57 12.71
C TYR A 41 17.02 -17.75 13.01
N VAL A 42 17.04 -18.74 12.12
CA VAL A 42 16.54 -20.10 12.35
C VAL A 42 17.60 -21.10 11.91
N ASP A 43 18.01 -21.98 12.82
CA ASP A 43 18.83 -23.14 12.52
C ASP A 43 17.90 -24.33 12.24
N SER A 44 17.86 -24.78 10.98
CA SER A 44 17.02 -25.86 10.50
C SER A 44 17.88 -27.06 10.10
N PRO A 45 17.57 -28.30 10.50
CA PRO A 45 18.26 -29.48 9.99
C PRO A 45 18.17 -29.57 8.46
N ASP A 46 19.29 -29.79 7.77
CA ASP A 46 19.39 -29.68 6.30
C ASP A 46 20.12 -30.84 5.61
N ASN A 47 20.22 -32.02 6.26
CA ASN A 47 20.95 -33.20 5.76
C ASN A 47 22.43 -32.94 5.39
N SER A 48 23.00 -31.78 5.75
CA SER A 48 24.40 -31.44 5.48
C SER A 48 25.36 -32.01 6.53
N ALA A 49 26.66 -31.97 6.25
CA ALA A 49 27.71 -32.40 7.19
C ALA A 49 27.78 -31.54 8.47
N ALA A 50 27.30 -30.29 8.43
CA ALA A 50 27.17 -29.43 9.61
C ALA A 50 25.94 -29.80 10.47
N GLY A 51 24.98 -30.52 9.89
CA GLY A 51 23.76 -30.99 10.54
C GLY A 51 22.63 -29.95 10.62
N PHE A 52 22.89 -28.69 10.26
CA PHE A 52 21.89 -27.63 10.20
C PHE A 52 22.29 -26.50 9.23
N GLU A 53 21.27 -25.87 8.62
CA GLU A 53 21.34 -24.64 7.85
C GLU A 53 20.87 -23.47 8.72
N ARG A 54 21.71 -22.44 8.86
CA ARG A 54 21.30 -21.17 9.48
C ARG A 54 20.66 -20.27 8.42
N ARG A 55 19.42 -19.87 8.67
CA ARG A 55 18.63 -18.96 7.84
C ARG A 55 18.45 -17.64 8.56
N THR A 56 18.62 -16.52 7.87
CA THR A 56 18.28 -15.18 8.37
C THR A 56 17.17 -14.60 7.50
N PRO A 57 16.42 -13.59 7.97
CA PRO A 57 15.36 -12.98 7.17
C PRO A 57 15.85 -12.49 5.80
N GLU A 58 17.04 -11.89 5.75
CA GLU A 58 17.65 -11.39 4.51
C GLU A 58 17.98 -12.51 3.53
N LEU A 59 18.46 -13.66 4.03
CA LEU A 59 18.77 -14.83 3.20
C LEU A 59 17.51 -15.49 2.64
N VAL A 60 16.41 -15.49 3.41
CA VAL A 60 15.13 -16.02 2.95
C VAL A 60 14.52 -15.11 1.88
N GLU A 61 14.58 -13.79 2.06
CA GLU A 61 14.12 -12.80 1.09
C GLU A 61 14.94 -12.85 -0.22
N ALA A 62 16.27 -12.88 -0.12
CA ALA A 62 17.15 -12.96 -1.27
C ALA A 62 17.11 -14.31 -1.99
N GLY A 63 16.83 -15.40 -1.27
CA GLY A 63 16.85 -16.76 -1.80
C GLY A 63 15.62 -17.15 -2.63
N ASN A 64 14.61 -16.27 -2.72
CA ASN A 64 13.32 -16.52 -3.38
C ASN A 64 12.72 -17.90 -3.02
N ARG A 65 12.94 -18.33 -1.77
CA ARG A 65 12.50 -19.63 -1.26
C ARG A 65 11.01 -19.57 -1.02
N LEU A 66 10.25 -20.06 -1.99
CA LEU A 66 8.79 -20.10 -1.94
C LEU A 66 8.32 -20.73 -0.62
N HIS A 67 7.42 -20.03 0.07
CA HIS A 67 6.76 -20.47 1.31
C HIS A 67 7.59 -20.47 2.60
N GLU A 68 8.82 -19.98 2.61
CA GLU A 68 9.52 -19.64 3.86
C GLU A 68 9.18 -18.22 4.32
N PHE A 69 9.10 -18.03 5.63
CA PHE A 69 8.83 -16.72 6.23
C PHE A 69 9.52 -16.60 7.60
N LEU A 70 10.40 -15.61 7.73
CA LEU A 70 11.05 -15.22 8.97
C LEU A 70 10.74 -13.73 9.25
N PRO A 71 10.15 -13.38 10.39
CA PRO A 71 9.80 -12.00 10.69
C PRO A 71 11.07 -11.14 10.90
N SER A 72 11.24 -10.10 10.07
CA SER A 72 12.42 -9.22 10.03
C SER A 72 12.28 -7.90 10.81
N GLY A 73 11.13 -7.65 11.45
CA GLY A 73 10.88 -6.40 12.18
C GLY A 73 9.54 -5.75 11.89
N GLU A 74 8.70 -6.34 11.03
CA GLU A 74 7.31 -5.93 10.89
C GLU A 74 6.34 -6.77 11.74
N LEU A 75 5.26 -6.09 12.08
CA LEU A 75 4.29 -6.33 13.16
C LEU A 75 3.83 -7.80 13.32
N LEU A 76 3.75 -8.28 14.57
CA LEU A 76 2.87 -9.42 14.92
C LEU A 76 1.48 -9.20 14.30
N THR A 77 1.05 -10.14 13.45
CA THR A 77 -0.28 -10.12 12.84
C THR A 77 -1.34 -10.37 13.92
N PRO A 78 -2.33 -9.48 14.14
CA PRO A 78 -3.40 -9.76 15.09
C PRO A 78 -4.22 -10.97 14.64
N TYR A 79 -4.45 -11.94 15.54
CA TYR A 79 -5.40 -13.04 15.33
C TYR A 79 -6.48 -13.01 16.41
N ARG A 80 -7.58 -12.37 16.05
CA ARG A 80 -8.73 -12.25 16.93
C ARG A 80 -9.91 -13.00 16.33
N SER A 81 -10.41 -14.00 17.07
CA SER A 81 -11.54 -14.87 16.70
C SER A 81 -12.87 -14.46 17.33
N ASN A 82 -12.95 -13.25 17.92
CA ASN A 82 -14.08 -12.76 18.73
C ASN A 82 -14.43 -13.67 19.93
N THR A 83 -13.44 -14.40 20.46
CA THR A 83 -13.55 -15.23 21.67
C THR A 83 -12.55 -14.76 22.72
N GLU A 84 -12.54 -15.34 23.92
CA GLU A 84 -11.53 -15.05 24.94
C GLU A 84 -10.07 -15.40 24.55
N HIS A 85 -9.89 -16.05 23.40
CA HIS A 85 -8.60 -16.49 22.83
C HIS A 85 -7.99 -15.50 21.83
N GLU A 86 -8.42 -14.24 21.84
CA GLU A 86 -7.82 -13.17 21.05
C GLU A 86 -6.34 -12.96 21.41
N ALA A 87 -5.45 -13.11 20.43
CA ALA A 87 -4.01 -12.93 20.62
C ALA A 87 -3.36 -12.34 19.36
N TRP A 88 -2.22 -11.67 19.50
CA TRP A 88 -1.42 -11.27 18.34
C TRP A 88 -0.43 -12.38 18.06
N PHE A 89 -0.24 -12.77 16.81
CA PHE A 89 0.82 -13.71 16.49
C PHE A 89 1.57 -13.37 15.20
N THR A 90 2.81 -13.82 15.09
CA THR A 90 3.47 -13.96 13.79
C THR A 90 3.78 -15.43 13.55
N LEU A 91 4.04 -15.75 12.29
CA LEU A 91 4.47 -17.09 11.90
C LEU A 91 5.97 -17.11 11.69
N VAL A 92 6.55 -18.28 11.93
CA VAL A 92 7.88 -18.64 11.47
C VAL A 92 7.68 -19.91 10.66
N THR A 93 7.90 -19.83 9.35
CA THR A 93 7.72 -20.95 8.43
C THR A 93 9.03 -21.28 7.74
N VAL A 94 9.47 -22.52 7.87
CA VAL A 94 10.74 -22.99 7.33
C VAL A 94 10.59 -24.37 6.69
N HIS A 95 11.30 -24.60 5.58
CA HIS A 95 11.36 -25.92 4.95
C HIS A 95 12.23 -26.86 5.78
N THR A 96 11.61 -27.88 6.37
CA THR A 96 12.29 -29.05 6.94
C THR A 96 11.31 -30.18 7.20
N ALA A 97 11.79 -31.42 7.01
CA ALA A 97 11.08 -32.63 7.42
C ALA A 97 11.29 -32.95 8.92
N ASN A 98 12.31 -32.36 9.56
CA ASN A 98 12.64 -32.61 10.96
C ASN A 98 12.48 -31.34 11.79
N TRP A 99 11.22 -30.98 12.05
CA TRP A 99 10.90 -29.76 12.79
C TRP A 99 11.32 -29.79 14.26
N ARG A 100 11.50 -30.98 14.85
CA ARG A 100 11.78 -31.14 16.29
C ARG A 100 13.15 -30.62 16.68
N ASP A 101 14.09 -30.65 15.73
CA ASP A 101 15.48 -30.23 15.94
C ASP A 101 15.75 -28.79 15.49
N ILE A 102 14.71 -28.06 15.06
CA ILE A 102 14.82 -26.63 14.77
C ILE A 102 15.23 -25.87 16.03
N LYS A 103 16.11 -24.87 15.87
CA LYS A 103 16.43 -23.90 16.91
C LYS A 103 16.28 -22.49 16.36
N PHE A 104 15.55 -21.64 17.06
CA PHE A 104 15.51 -20.22 16.75
C PHE A 104 15.27 -19.39 17.99
N ALA A 105 15.52 -18.10 17.86
CA ALA A 105 15.23 -17.14 18.88
C ALA A 105 14.31 -16.05 18.34
N VAL A 106 13.51 -15.49 19.24
CA VAL A 106 12.63 -14.37 19.01
C VAL A 106 13.12 -13.21 19.83
N GLU A 107 13.49 -12.12 19.19
CA GLU A 107 13.81 -10.86 19.85
C GLU A 107 12.55 -9.99 19.92
N TYR A 108 12.29 -9.44 21.10
CA TYR A 108 11.13 -8.57 21.31
C TYR A 108 11.40 -7.46 22.32
N THR A 109 10.64 -6.37 22.21
CA THR A 109 10.65 -5.27 23.19
C THR A 109 9.55 -5.51 24.22
N ASP A 110 9.71 -5.17 25.51
CA ASP A 110 8.66 -5.28 26.53
C ASP A 110 7.91 -3.95 26.78
N ALA A 111 6.95 -4.04 27.69
CA ALA A 111 6.13 -2.92 28.20
C ALA A 111 6.92 -1.75 28.81
N GLY A 112 8.20 -1.93 29.12
CA GLY A 112 9.11 -0.91 29.63
C GLY A 112 10.19 -0.49 28.63
N GLY A 113 10.10 -0.89 27.35
CA GLY A 113 11.01 -0.51 26.29
C GLY A 113 12.31 -1.32 26.30
N ARG A 114 12.36 -2.42 27.07
CA ARG A 114 13.52 -3.28 27.22
C ARG A 114 13.48 -4.39 26.19
N ARG A 115 14.62 -4.75 25.62
CA ARG A 115 14.71 -5.85 24.68
C ARG A 115 15.01 -7.18 25.37
N TRP A 116 14.38 -8.22 24.86
CA TRP A 116 14.49 -9.60 25.32
C TRP A 116 14.70 -10.52 24.13
N ARG A 117 15.41 -11.62 24.35
CA ARG A 117 15.49 -12.74 23.41
C ARG A 117 14.90 -13.97 24.07
N GLN A 118 13.91 -14.58 23.43
CA GLN A 118 13.29 -15.83 23.85
C GLN A 118 13.60 -16.93 22.84
N HIS A 119 14.26 -17.98 23.28
CA HIS A 119 14.60 -19.14 22.45
C HIS A 119 13.42 -20.11 22.35
N LEU A 120 13.31 -20.81 21.22
CA LEU A 120 12.44 -21.97 21.07
C LEU A 120 12.85 -23.03 22.12
N GLY A 121 11.99 -23.27 23.11
CA GLY A 121 12.32 -24.05 24.31
C GLY A 121 12.15 -23.27 25.62
N GLY A 122 11.93 -21.95 25.54
CA GLY A 122 11.48 -21.13 26.67
C GLY A 122 12.57 -20.44 27.48
N GLN A 123 13.84 -20.56 27.09
CA GLN A 123 14.93 -19.75 27.66
C GLN A 123 14.76 -18.28 27.25
N ILE A 124 14.92 -17.35 28.21
CA ILE A 124 14.75 -15.90 27.99
C ILE A 124 15.98 -15.18 28.53
N GLU A 125 16.56 -14.28 27.73
CA GLU A 125 17.72 -13.46 28.08
C GLU A 125 17.48 -11.98 27.74
N PRO A 126 17.98 -11.03 28.55
CA PRO A 126 17.89 -9.60 28.22
C PRO A 126 18.88 -9.25 27.10
N ILE A 127 18.47 -8.34 26.21
CA ILE A 127 19.35 -7.70 25.22
C ILE A 127 19.63 -6.29 25.71
N PHE A 128 20.90 -6.00 26.02
CA PHE A 128 21.31 -4.68 26.47
C PHE A 128 21.30 -3.68 25.30
N THR A 129 20.41 -2.71 25.35
CA THR A 129 20.39 -1.55 24.44
C THR A 129 20.74 -0.27 25.20
N ALA A 130 21.47 0.63 24.53
CA ALA A 130 21.84 1.92 25.11
C ALA A 130 20.65 2.88 25.25
N GLU A 131 19.61 2.69 24.42
CA GLU A 131 18.38 3.49 24.40
C GLU A 131 17.16 2.58 24.53
N ALA A 132 16.13 3.08 25.22
CA ALA A 132 14.84 2.41 25.31
C ALA A 132 14.09 2.59 23.99
N ILE A 133 13.59 1.49 23.41
CA ILE A 133 12.82 1.55 22.16
C ILE A 133 11.42 2.08 22.48
N PRO A 134 10.89 3.05 21.71
CA PRO A 134 9.55 3.57 21.91
C PRO A 134 8.49 2.46 21.83
N ILE A 135 7.69 2.33 22.89
CA ILE A 135 6.55 1.41 22.93
C ILE A 135 5.35 2.10 22.32
N ARG A 136 4.54 1.35 21.57
CA ARG A 136 3.26 1.83 21.03
C ARG A 136 2.10 1.15 21.76
N GLU A 137 1.05 1.91 22.06
CA GLU A 137 -0.21 1.33 22.51
C GLU A 137 -0.76 0.40 21.43
N ALA A 138 -1.37 -0.72 21.83
CA ALA A 138 -1.93 -1.67 20.90
C ALA A 138 -3.09 -1.01 20.14
N ASP A 139 -2.84 -0.58 18.89
CA ASP A 139 -3.90 -0.13 18.00
C ASP A 139 -4.83 -1.31 17.71
N ARG A 140 -6.14 -1.07 17.85
CA ARG A 140 -7.20 -2.10 17.81
C ARG A 140 -7.44 -2.65 16.40
N PHE A 141 -6.68 -2.19 15.41
CA PHE A 141 -6.81 -2.55 13.99
C PHE A 141 -5.38 -2.74 13.41
N GLN A 142 -5.05 -3.78 12.63
CA GLN A 142 -5.49 -3.92 11.23
C GLN A 142 -5.05 -5.24 10.54
N PRO A 143 -5.77 -5.66 9.47
CA PRO A 143 -5.35 -6.65 8.46
C PRO A 143 -4.53 -6.05 7.28
N SER A 144 -3.96 -6.92 6.45
CA SER A 144 -3.01 -6.67 5.34
C SER A 144 -3.52 -5.88 4.13
N GLN A 145 -4.77 -5.40 4.12
CA GLN A 145 -5.25 -4.38 3.19
C GLN A 145 -6.21 -3.45 3.93
N GLN A 146 -5.74 -2.27 4.32
CA GLN A 146 -6.62 -1.26 4.89
C GLN A 146 -7.59 -0.73 3.83
N ILE A 147 -8.87 -1.10 3.93
CA ILE A 147 -9.96 -0.18 3.54
C ILE A 147 -10.01 0.88 4.66
N ARG A 148 -9.08 1.83 4.64
CA ARG A 148 -9.23 3.05 5.44
C ARG A 148 -10.29 3.90 4.74
N ARG A 149 -11.23 4.45 5.51
CA ARG A 149 -12.15 5.46 4.97
C ARG A 149 -11.29 6.63 4.48
N LEU A 150 -11.25 6.81 3.17
CA LEU A 150 -10.65 7.99 2.56
C LEU A 150 -11.33 9.22 3.16
N THR A 151 -10.53 10.20 3.57
CA THR A 151 -11.07 11.52 3.85
C THR A 151 -11.67 12.09 2.55
N PRO A 152 -12.63 13.04 2.63
CA PRO A 152 -13.17 13.69 1.44
C PRO A 152 -12.07 14.29 0.53
N VAL A 153 -11.00 14.82 1.13
CA VAL A 153 -9.85 15.37 0.41
C VAL A 153 -9.10 14.27 -0.35
N GLU A 154 -8.79 13.15 0.31
CA GLU A 154 -8.09 12.03 -0.33
C GLU A 154 -8.93 11.36 -1.42
N ALA A 155 -10.24 11.24 -1.20
CA ALA A 155 -11.16 10.70 -2.18
C ALA A 155 -11.26 11.61 -3.42
N ARG A 156 -11.29 12.94 -3.24
CA ARG A 156 -11.19 13.90 -4.36
C ARG A 156 -9.84 13.83 -5.08
N ARG A 157 -8.74 13.62 -4.35
CA ARG A 157 -7.40 13.43 -4.95
C ARG A 157 -7.31 12.20 -5.84
N LEU A 158 -8.04 11.14 -5.50
CA LEU A 158 -8.13 9.93 -6.32
C LEU A 158 -9.09 10.07 -7.50
N GLY A 159 -10.07 10.99 -7.41
CA GLY A 159 -10.98 11.33 -8.50
C GLY A 159 -11.97 10.22 -8.88
N GLY A 160 -12.76 10.47 -9.93
CA GLY A 160 -13.66 9.51 -10.53
C GLY A 160 -14.66 8.89 -9.55
N GLN A 161 -14.67 7.55 -9.43
CA GLN A 161 -15.61 6.83 -8.58
C GLN A 161 -15.45 7.15 -7.08
N PHE A 162 -14.26 7.59 -6.64
CA PHE A 162 -14.00 7.90 -5.24
C PHE A 162 -14.62 9.24 -4.82
N ALA A 163 -14.80 10.18 -5.75
CA ALA A 163 -15.33 11.51 -5.50
C ALA A 163 -16.81 11.69 -5.86
N ARG A 164 -17.44 10.70 -6.52
CA ARG A 164 -18.76 10.81 -7.16
C ARG A 164 -19.88 11.29 -6.23
N ASP A 165 -19.89 10.80 -4.98
CA ASP A 165 -20.98 11.05 -4.03
C ASP A 165 -20.61 12.13 -2.99
N LEU A 166 -19.50 12.84 -3.20
CA LEU A 166 -19.10 13.94 -2.32
C LEU A 166 -19.85 15.23 -2.69
N PRO A 167 -20.23 16.05 -1.69
CA PRO A 167 -20.80 17.36 -1.98
C PRO A 167 -19.78 18.23 -2.74
N PRO A 168 -20.25 19.25 -3.50
CA PRO A 168 -19.37 20.26 -4.07
C PRO A 168 -18.50 20.92 -3.00
N LEU A 169 -17.34 21.43 -3.40
CA LEU A 169 -16.52 22.28 -2.55
C LEU A 169 -17.15 23.68 -2.48
N GLU A 170 -17.15 24.28 -1.29
CA GLU A 170 -17.83 25.56 -1.06
C GLU A 170 -16.83 26.71 -0.84
N SER A 171 -15.54 26.40 -0.62
CA SER A 171 -14.52 27.41 -0.34
C SER A 171 -13.24 27.25 -1.16
N ASP A 172 -12.62 28.39 -1.48
CA ASP A 172 -11.32 28.45 -2.17
C ASP A 172 -10.22 27.65 -1.42
N GLU A 173 -10.31 27.57 -0.09
CA GLU A 173 -9.36 26.86 0.77
C GLU A 173 -9.44 25.33 0.62
N GLU A 174 -10.65 24.78 0.47
CA GLU A 174 -10.83 23.35 0.20
C GLU A 174 -10.27 22.96 -1.17
N TYR A 175 -10.42 23.84 -2.19
CA TYR A 175 -9.79 23.63 -3.49
C TYR A 175 -8.27 23.60 -3.37
N LEU A 176 -7.67 24.49 -2.56
CA LEU A 176 -6.24 24.49 -2.29
C LEU A 176 -5.78 23.24 -1.52
N GLU A 177 -6.59 22.73 -0.60
CA GLU A 177 -6.28 21.51 0.15
C GLU A 177 -6.29 20.26 -0.75
N VAL A 178 -7.26 20.16 -1.66
CA VAL A 178 -7.32 19.05 -2.63
C VAL A 178 -6.17 19.14 -3.64
N LEU A 179 -5.91 20.33 -4.19
CA LEU A 179 -4.90 20.52 -5.24
C LEU A 179 -3.46 20.62 -4.74
N GLU A 180 -3.25 20.90 -3.45
CA GLU A 180 -1.94 21.12 -2.82
C GLU A 180 -1.22 22.41 -3.28
N PRO A 181 -0.66 23.22 -2.36
CA PRO A 181 0.01 24.48 -2.69
C PRO A 181 1.10 24.38 -3.75
N ILE A 182 1.88 23.28 -3.73
CA ILE A 182 3.00 23.10 -4.65
C ILE A 182 2.53 22.83 -6.09
N ARG A 183 1.43 22.08 -6.29
CA ARG A 183 0.90 21.81 -7.63
C ARG A 183 0.21 23.04 -8.20
N VAL A 184 -0.51 23.79 -7.37
CA VAL A 184 -1.12 25.08 -7.76
C VAL A 184 -0.05 26.07 -8.22
N ALA A 185 1.07 26.14 -7.50
CA ALA A 185 2.18 27.05 -7.83
C ALA A 185 2.98 26.60 -9.07
N ARG A 186 3.05 25.30 -9.35
CA ARG A 186 3.82 24.71 -10.46
C ARG A 186 2.93 24.20 -11.60
N TRP A 187 1.68 24.62 -11.66
CA TRP A 187 0.74 24.17 -12.68
C TRP A 187 1.26 24.47 -14.09
N SER A 188 1.09 23.51 -14.98
CA SER A 188 1.29 23.63 -16.42
C SER A 188 0.18 22.88 -17.15
N ARG A 189 -0.27 23.44 -18.28
CA ARG A 189 -1.29 22.82 -19.12
C ARG A 189 -0.91 21.41 -19.55
N ILE A 190 -1.90 20.52 -19.54
CA ILE A 190 -1.75 19.13 -19.97
C ILE A 190 -1.74 19.06 -21.48
N GLN A 191 -0.85 18.23 -22.03
CA GLN A 191 -0.68 18.03 -23.46
C GLN A 191 -0.56 16.53 -23.76
N ARG A 192 -1.14 16.09 -24.87
CA ARG A 192 -0.95 14.72 -25.38
C ARG A 192 0.51 14.53 -25.80
N VAL A 193 1.08 13.38 -25.45
CA VAL A 193 2.46 13.01 -25.78
C VAL A 193 2.45 11.74 -26.61
N GLY A 194 3.19 11.78 -27.73
CA GLY A 194 3.29 10.65 -28.64
C GLY A 194 2.01 10.41 -29.45
N ASN A 195 2.02 9.30 -30.17
CA ASN A 195 0.89 8.87 -30.99
C ASN A 195 -0.14 8.11 -30.16
N ILE A 196 -1.39 8.20 -30.60
CA ILE A 196 -2.44 7.33 -30.11
C ILE A 196 -2.13 5.90 -30.58
N THR A 197 -2.10 4.93 -29.66
CA THR A 197 -1.76 3.54 -29.98
C THR A 197 -2.95 2.62 -29.74
N GLU A 198 -3.18 1.69 -30.66
CA GLU A 198 -4.10 0.59 -30.41
C GLU A 198 -3.44 -0.44 -29.49
N ARG A 199 -4.18 -0.83 -28.46
CA ARG A 199 -3.81 -1.87 -27.52
C ARG A 199 -4.89 -2.93 -27.52
N THR A 200 -4.51 -4.16 -27.83
CA THR A 200 -5.34 -5.32 -27.56
C THR A 200 -5.15 -5.68 -26.08
N PRO A 201 -6.20 -5.62 -25.23
CA PRO A 201 -6.08 -6.03 -23.84
C PRO A 201 -5.71 -7.53 -23.75
N SER A 202 -4.95 -7.93 -22.73
CA SER A 202 -4.60 -9.35 -22.50
C SER A 202 -5.74 -10.15 -21.84
N ASP A 203 -6.80 -9.46 -21.45
CA ASP A 203 -7.95 -9.91 -20.71
C ASP A 203 -9.16 -10.24 -21.61
N SER A 204 -10.03 -11.12 -21.10
CA SER A 204 -11.06 -11.90 -21.82
C SER A 204 -12.17 -11.12 -22.55
N THR A 205 -12.12 -9.79 -22.62
CA THR A 205 -13.12 -9.00 -23.36
C THR A 205 -12.82 -8.86 -24.85
N GLY A 206 -11.56 -9.04 -25.28
CA GLY A 206 -11.15 -9.05 -26.69
C GLY A 206 -11.36 -7.75 -27.50
N GLN A 207 -11.97 -6.72 -26.92
CA GLN A 207 -12.26 -5.46 -27.62
C GLN A 207 -11.02 -4.57 -27.70
N PRO A 208 -10.68 -4.03 -28.88
CA PRO A 208 -9.54 -3.13 -29.04
C PRO A 208 -9.74 -1.87 -28.20
N GLN A 209 -8.69 -1.45 -27.50
CA GLN A 209 -8.66 -0.21 -26.73
C GLN A 209 -7.63 0.73 -27.34
N THR A 210 -7.90 2.02 -27.23
CA THR A 210 -7.05 3.07 -27.75
C THR A 210 -6.36 3.77 -26.57
N ALA A 211 -5.03 3.71 -26.52
CA ALA A 211 -4.25 4.36 -25.47
C ALA A 211 -3.87 5.78 -25.86
N VAL A 212 -4.17 6.73 -24.98
CA VAL A 212 -3.78 8.14 -25.09
C VAL A 212 -2.91 8.48 -23.89
N THR A 213 -1.72 9.04 -24.13
CA THR A 213 -0.79 9.45 -23.08
C THR A 213 -0.70 10.97 -23.04
N PHE A 214 -0.68 11.56 -21.85
CA PHE A 214 -0.52 12.99 -21.67
C PHE A 214 0.45 13.33 -20.53
N THR A 215 1.00 14.55 -20.58
CA THR A 215 1.89 15.12 -19.57
C THR A 215 1.53 16.59 -19.28
N PRO A 216 1.64 17.07 -18.03
CA PRO A 216 1.83 16.28 -16.80
C PRO A 216 0.64 15.34 -16.52
N ALA A 217 0.77 14.48 -15.50
CA ALA A 217 -0.36 13.70 -15.00
C ALA A 217 -1.51 14.62 -14.55
N ALA A 218 -2.76 14.20 -14.77
CA ALA A 218 -3.90 15.05 -14.53
C ALA A 218 -4.10 15.31 -13.02
N PRO A 219 -4.36 16.57 -12.62
CA PRO A 219 -4.81 16.85 -11.27
C PRO A 219 -6.28 16.41 -11.10
N PRO A 220 -6.77 16.37 -9.84
CA PRO A 220 -8.20 16.26 -9.56
C PRO A 220 -9.04 17.27 -10.36
N PHE A 221 -10.30 16.93 -10.63
CA PHE A 221 -11.28 17.71 -11.40
C PHE A 221 -10.99 17.81 -12.91
N TRP A 222 -9.73 17.96 -13.32
CA TRP A 222 -9.38 18.03 -14.75
C TRP A 222 -9.84 16.77 -15.50
N GLU A 223 -9.65 15.60 -14.91
CA GLU A 223 -10.05 14.33 -15.52
C GLU A 223 -11.56 14.22 -15.69
N ASP A 224 -12.35 14.83 -14.80
CA ASP A 224 -13.82 14.83 -14.88
C ASP A 224 -14.29 15.70 -16.05
N HIS A 225 -13.68 16.88 -16.24
CA HIS A 225 -13.94 17.75 -17.40
C HIS A 225 -13.58 17.06 -18.72
N PHE A 226 -12.42 16.40 -18.75
CA PHE A 226 -11.98 15.64 -19.92
C PHE A 226 -12.94 14.48 -20.22
N ARG A 227 -13.31 13.69 -19.20
CA ARG A 227 -14.26 12.55 -19.30
C ARG A 227 -15.61 12.98 -19.80
N ALA A 228 -16.16 14.08 -19.27
CA ALA A 228 -17.42 14.63 -19.74
C ALA A 228 -17.33 14.99 -21.23
N LYS A 229 -16.24 15.66 -21.63
CA LYS A 229 -16.08 16.13 -23.00
C LYS A 229 -15.92 15.00 -24.03
N VAL A 230 -15.13 13.97 -23.73
CA VAL A 230 -15.02 12.80 -24.62
C VAL A 230 -16.30 11.95 -24.60
N GLY A 231 -17.02 11.94 -23.48
CA GLY A 231 -18.29 11.25 -23.33
C GLY A 231 -19.40 11.82 -24.23
N GLU A 232 -19.36 13.12 -24.55
CA GLU A 232 -20.27 13.75 -25.54
C GLU A 232 -20.16 13.10 -26.92
N ALA A 233 -19.01 12.51 -27.25
CA ALA A 233 -18.76 11.79 -28.50
C ALA A 233 -18.99 10.28 -28.39
N GLY A 234 -19.58 9.80 -27.29
CA GLY A 234 -19.83 8.38 -27.05
C GLY A 234 -18.56 7.57 -26.70
N ILE A 235 -17.43 8.23 -26.46
CA ILE A 235 -16.18 7.55 -26.08
C ILE A 235 -16.23 7.21 -24.59
N THR A 236 -15.95 5.95 -24.26
CA THR A 236 -15.89 5.48 -22.86
C THR A 236 -14.46 5.24 -22.42
N ILE A 237 -14.13 5.64 -21.18
CA ILE A 237 -12.79 5.45 -20.61
C ILE A 237 -12.76 4.17 -19.77
N GLY A 238 -11.95 3.21 -20.17
CA GLY A 238 -11.83 1.89 -19.55
C GLY A 238 -10.82 1.79 -18.41
N GLY A 239 -9.99 2.81 -18.19
CA GLY A 239 -8.98 2.85 -17.12
C GLY A 239 -7.78 3.69 -17.51
N GLY A 240 -6.72 3.61 -16.71
CA GLY A 240 -5.45 4.28 -17.01
C GLY A 240 -4.29 3.78 -16.16
N GLN A 241 -3.09 4.15 -16.57
CA GLN A 241 -1.84 3.94 -15.85
C GLN A 241 -1.12 5.28 -15.70
N SER A 242 -0.45 5.48 -14.57
CA SER A 242 0.41 6.64 -14.37
C SER A 242 1.78 6.19 -13.86
N ASP A 243 2.83 6.83 -14.36
CA ASP A 243 4.20 6.67 -13.89
C ASP A 243 4.64 7.83 -12.97
N GLY A 244 3.69 8.69 -12.57
CA GLY A 244 3.92 9.89 -11.76
C GLY A 244 4.36 11.13 -12.54
N ARG A 245 4.77 11.01 -13.82
CA ARG A 245 5.11 12.15 -14.70
C ARG A 245 4.11 12.31 -15.84
N SER A 246 3.66 11.20 -16.38
CA SER A 246 2.68 11.08 -17.44
C SER A 246 1.55 10.16 -17.00
N GLN A 247 0.44 10.25 -17.71
CA GLN A 247 -0.71 9.38 -17.50
C GLN A 247 -1.19 8.89 -18.86
N SER A 248 -1.38 7.58 -18.97
CA SER A 248 -2.00 6.92 -20.10
C SER A 248 -3.41 6.51 -19.74
N ILE A 249 -4.39 6.89 -20.55
CA ILE A 249 -5.78 6.47 -20.41
C ILE A 249 -6.16 5.54 -21.57
N TYR A 250 -7.04 4.59 -21.29
CA TYR A 250 -7.55 3.65 -22.28
C TYR A 250 -8.98 4.03 -22.66
N LEU A 251 -9.18 4.26 -23.94
CA LEU A 251 -10.45 4.65 -24.54
C LEU A 251 -11.04 3.47 -25.29
N ARG A 252 -12.36 3.35 -25.22
CA ARG A 252 -13.16 2.52 -26.12
C ARG A 252 -13.89 3.45 -27.07
N LEU A 253 -13.53 3.32 -28.34
CA LEU A 253 -14.13 4.08 -29.41
C LEU A 253 -15.37 3.33 -29.91
N PRO A 254 -16.43 4.03 -30.34
CA PRO A 254 -17.47 3.45 -31.17
C PRO A 254 -16.88 2.90 -32.48
N ASP A 255 -17.47 1.83 -33.02
CA ASP A 255 -16.99 1.14 -34.24
C ASP A 255 -16.86 2.06 -35.47
N GLU A 256 -17.48 3.26 -35.45
CA GLU A 256 -17.56 4.20 -36.56
C GLU A 256 -16.55 5.36 -36.51
N HIS A 257 -15.60 5.37 -35.57
CA HIS A 257 -14.67 6.50 -35.42
C HIS A 257 -13.30 6.28 -36.09
N PRO A 258 -12.95 7.04 -37.16
CA PRO A 258 -11.63 6.96 -37.77
C PRO A 258 -10.54 7.51 -36.82
N PRO A 259 -9.31 6.96 -36.83
CA PRO A 259 -8.25 7.35 -35.91
C PRO A 259 -7.87 8.84 -35.96
N ALA A 260 -7.91 9.48 -37.14
CA ALA A 260 -7.55 10.89 -37.29
C ALA A 260 -8.57 11.83 -36.61
N ALA A 261 -9.87 11.58 -36.78
CA ALA A 261 -10.92 12.34 -36.10
C ALA A 261 -10.86 12.14 -34.58
N THR A 262 -10.39 10.96 -34.14
CA THR A 262 -10.16 10.67 -32.72
C THR A 262 -9.05 11.55 -32.15
N VAL A 263 -7.94 11.76 -32.89
CA VAL A 263 -6.83 12.61 -32.42
C VAL A 263 -7.30 14.05 -32.19
N GLU A 264 -7.97 14.65 -33.17
CA GLU A 264 -8.47 16.03 -33.08
C GLU A 264 -9.46 16.20 -31.92
N LEU A 265 -10.36 15.24 -31.77
CA LEU A 265 -11.33 15.22 -30.68
C LEU A 265 -10.66 15.16 -29.31
N ILE A 266 -9.65 14.31 -29.16
CA ILE A 266 -8.91 14.16 -27.91
C ILE A 266 -8.11 15.44 -27.60
N ASP A 267 -7.45 16.04 -28.58
CA ASP A 267 -6.72 17.29 -28.38
C ASP A 267 -7.67 18.44 -28.00
N ALA A 268 -8.86 18.50 -28.63
CA ALA A 268 -9.90 19.45 -28.27
C ALA A 268 -10.44 19.22 -26.84
N ALA A 269 -10.62 17.97 -26.43
CA ALA A 269 -11.06 17.63 -25.08
C ALA A 269 -10.00 17.97 -24.03
N ILE A 270 -8.72 17.75 -24.32
CA ILE A 270 -7.59 18.19 -23.46
C ILE A 270 -7.62 19.71 -23.29
N GLN A 271 -7.80 20.44 -24.39
CA GLN A 271 -7.82 21.90 -24.35
C GLN A 271 -9.03 22.42 -23.55
N TYR A 272 -10.21 21.85 -23.78
CA TYR A 272 -11.42 22.16 -23.03
C TYR A 272 -11.24 21.92 -21.51
N ALA A 273 -10.66 20.79 -21.13
CA ALA A 273 -10.41 20.45 -19.73
C ALA A 273 -9.38 21.38 -19.08
N ASN A 274 -8.32 21.77 -19.79
CA ASN A 274 -7.37 22.77 -19.33
C ASN A 274 -8.06 24.11 -19.08
N ASP A 275 -8.90 24.57 -20.02
CA ASP A 275 -9.56 25.88 -19.93
C ASP A 275 -10.54 25.95 -18.76
N LEU A 276 -11.37 24.91 -18.56
CA LEU A 276 -12.29 24.84 -17.41
C LEU A 276 -11.54 24.75 -16.08
N PHE A 277 -10.53 23.88 -16.00
CA PHE A 277 -9.75 23.70 -14.77
C PHE A 277 -9.06 24.99 -14.34
N GLU A 278 -8.49 25.73 -15.31
CA GLU A 278 -7.82 26.99 -15.04
C GLU A 278 -8.79 28.09 -14.61
N ALA A 279 -9.96 28.16 -15.25
CA ALA A 279 -10.98 29.17 -14.97
C ALA A 279 -11.65 28.98 -13.60
N ASN A 280 -11.80 27.73 -13.15
CA ASN A 280 -12.58 27.40 -11.95
C ASN A 280 -11.70 27.00 -10.77
N GLU A 281 -11.24 25.74 -10.74
CA GLU A 281 -10.64 25.13 -9.55
C GLU A 281 -9.24 25.69 -9.27
N LEU A 282 -8.43 25.90 -10.31
CA LEU A 282 -7.11 26.51 -10.15
C LEU A 282 -7.21 27.98 -9.74
N ALA A 283 -8.18 28.72 -10.29
CA ALA A 283 -8.42 30.11 -9.92
C ALA A 283 -8.80 30.23 -8.43
N ALA A 284 -9.69 29.36 -7.95
CA ALA A 284 -10.07 29.26 -6.54
C ALA A 284 -8.87 28.96 -5.64
N ALA A 285 -8.14 27.89 -5.93
CA ALA A 285 -6.97 27.51 -5.14
C ALA A 285 -5.87 28.59 -5.14
N ARG A 286 -5.68 29.32 -6.24
CA ARG A 286 -4.73 30.44 -6.32
C ARG A 286 -5.13 31.60 -5.41
N ARG A 287 -6.42 31.95 -5.33
CA ARG A 287 -6.91 32.99 -4.41
C ARG A 287 -6.65 32.60 -2.95
N ALA A 288 -6.96 31.37 -2.57
CA ALA A 288 -6.63 30.85 -1.23
C ALA A 288 -5.12 30.87 -0.93
N LEU A 289 -4.29 30.47 -1.89
CA LEU A 289 -2.84 30.46 -1.73
C LEU A 289 -2.27 31.87 -1.53
N GLN A 290 -2.83 32.86 -2.23
CA GLN A 290 -2.48 34.26 -2.05
C GLN A 290 -2.92 34.78 -0.68
N ALA A 291 -4.14 34.45 -0.24
CA ALA A 291 -4.64 34.83 1.09
C ALA A 291 -3.75 34.29 2.22
N ARG A 292 -3.30 33.03 2.14
CA ARG A 292 -2.34 32.45 3.12
C ARG A 292 -1.01 33.22 3.18
N ARG A 293 -0.52 33.71 2.03
CA ARG A 293 0.73 34.49 1.94
C ARG A 293 0.56 35.92 2.44
N GLY A 294 -0.62 36.52 2.26
CA GLY A 294 -0.93 37.89 2.69
C GLY A 294 -1.28 38.02 4.18
N GLY A 295 -1.67 36.94 4.87
CA GLY A 295 -1.98 36.94 6.30
C GLY A 295 -0.79 36.82 7.25
N HIS A 296 0.46 36.85 6.74
CA HIS A 296 1.70 36.76 7.51
C HIS A 296 2.49 38.09 7.57
N THR A 297 1.85 39.22 7.26
CA THR A 297 2.36 40.59 7.45
C THR A 297 1.51 41.33 8.44
#